data_AF-A0A7M3M681-F1
#
_entry.id   AF-A0A7M3M681-F1
#
_cell.length_a   1.000
_cell.length_b   1.000
_cell.length_c   1.000
_cell.angle_alpha   90.00
_cell.angle_beta   90.00
_cell.angle_gamma   90.00
#
_symmetry.space_group_name_H-M   'P 1'
#
loop_
_entity.id
_entity.type
_entity.pdbx_description
1 polymer ?
#
loop_
_entity_poly.entity_id
_entity_poly.type
_entity_poly.pdbx_seq_one_letter_code
_entity_poly.pdbx_strand_id
1 'polypeptide(L)'
;MERYKYLRSLISQLLEESPLTSEEVIADVHHLMNVGEEELAFDTMCSWIYEDSLPISSNYYERLVVAAQELGTPKSTERLDELVEG
;
A
#
# COMPACT_ATOMS: atom_id res chain seq x y z
N MET A 1 6.63 18.16 8.99
CA MET A 1 5.19 18.34 8.74
C MET A 1 4.82 18.11 7.27
N GLU A 2 5.61 18.59 6.30
CA GLU A 2 5.35 18.35 4.87
C GLU A 2 5.50 16.88 4.46
N ARG A 3 6.56 16.20 4.92
CA ARG A 3 6.79 14.77 4.65
C ARG A 3 5.61 13.88 5.07
N TYR A 4 5.05 14.13 6.25
CA TYR A 4 3.90 13.39 6.77
C TYR A 4 2.66 13.53 5.88
N LYS A 5 2.33 14.77 5.48
CA LYS A 5 1.20 15.02 4.58
C LYS A 5 1.41 14.37 3.21
N TYR A 6 2.65 14.39 2.73
CA TYR A 6 3.04 13.71 1.50
C TYR A 6 2.84 12.19 1.60
N LEU A 7 3.37 11.53 2.63
CA LEU A 7 3.24 10.09 2.81
C LEU A 7 1.78 9.65 2.94
N ARG A 8 0.98 10.38 3.73
CA ARG A 8 -0.46 10.09 3.83
C ARG A 8 -1.18 10.24 2.49
N SER A 9 -0.85 11.28 1.72
CA SER A 9 -1.42 11.47 0.37
C SER A 9 -1.01 10.35 -0.58
N LEU A 10 0.23 9.89 -0.51
CA LEU A 10 0.74 8.80 -1.32
C LEU A 10 -0.01 7.49 -1.02
N ILE A 11 -0.13 7.12 0.25
CA ILE A 11 -0.85 5.90 0.66
C ILE A 11 -2.33 6.00 0.30
N SER A 12 -2.96 7.17 0.47
CA SER A 12 -4.38 7.37 0.10
C SER A 12 -4.62 7.13 -1.40
N GLN A 13 -3.73 7.62 -2.27
CA GLN A 13 -3.83 7.38 -3.72
C GLN A 13 -3.63 5.90 -4.07
N LEU A 14 -2.66 5.25 -3.42
CA LEU A 14 -2.44 3.82 -3.63
C LEU A 14 -3.63 2.98 -3.17
N LEU A 15 -4.28 3.35 -2.07
CA LEU A 15 -5.47 2.65 -1.56
C LEU A 15 -6.67 2.82 -2.50
N GLU A 16 -6.90 4.03 -3.00
CA GLU A 16 -7.98 4.34 -3.96
C GLU A 16 -7.86 3.52 -5.25
N GLU A 17 -6.63 3.29 -5.71
CA GLU A 17 -6.34 2.52 -6.92
C GLU A 17 -6.07 1.03 -6.66
N SER A 18 -6.11 0.60 -5.40
CA SER A 18 -5.80 -0.79 -5.03
C SER A 18 -6.89 -1.77 -5.48
N PRO A 19 -6.55 -3.05 -5.67
CA PRO A 19 -7.55 -4.10 -5.91
C PRO A 19 -8.30 -4.51 -4.63
N LEU A 20 -8.01 -3.90 -3.47
CA LEU A 20 -8.65 -4.25 -2.19
C LEU A 20 -10.15 -3.90 -2.26
N THR A 21 -10.98 -4.88 -1.90
CA THR A 21 -12.45 -4.72 -1.88
C THR A 21 -13.06 -4.96 -0.50
N SER A 22 -12.29 -5.53 0.44
CA SER A 22 -12.74 -5.72 1.82
C SER A 22 -12.89 -4.37 2.52
N GLU A 23 -14.13 -4.02 2.87
CA GLU A 23 -14.43 -2.77 3.60
C GLU A 23 -13.70 -2.71 4.95
N GLU A 24 -13.51 -3.86 5.62
CA GLU A 24 -12.80 -3.96 6.90
C GLU A 24 -11.31 -3.60 6.73
N VAL A 25 -10.65 -4.17 5.71
CA VAL A 25 -9.24 -3.89 5.41
C VAL A 25 -9.05 -2.42 5.03
N ILE A 26 -9.93 -1.87 4.19
CA ILE A 26 -9.88 -0.46 3.78
C ILE A 26 -10.07 0.46 5.00
N ALA A 27 -11.01 0.14 5.89
CA ALA A 27 -11.24 0.89 7.12
C ALA A 27 -10.02 0.85 8.05
N ASP A 28 -9.38 -0.29 8.18
CA ASP A 28 -8.18 -0.46 9.00
C ASP A 28 -7.00 0.36 8.46
N VAL A 29 -6.77 0.36 7.15
CA VAL A 29 -5.73 1.20 6.52
C VAL A 29 -6.00 2.68 6.78
N HIS A 30 -7.25 3.13 6.65
CA HIS A 30 -7.64 4.49 7.00
C HIS A 30 -7.45 4.81 8.48
N HIS A 31 -7.76 3.87 9.37
CA HIS A 31 -7.55 4.03 10.80
C HIS A 31 -6.07 4.23 11.13
N LEU A 32 -5.20 3.36 10.60
CA LEU A 32 -3.74 3.43 10.77
C LEU A 32 -3.19 4.76 10.27
N MET A 33 -3.57 5.19 9.07
CA MET A 33 -3.21 6.52 8.59
C MET A 33 -3.68 7.60 9.56
N ASN A 34 -4.90 7.54 10.08
CA ASN A 34 -5.45 8.56 10.98
C ASN A 34 -4.70 8.71 12.29
N VAL A 35 -4.17 7.61 12.85
CA VAL A 35 -3.37 7.63 14.08
C VAL A 35 -1.87 7.90 13.84
N GLY A 36 -1.46 8.07 12.58
CA GLY A 36 -0.08 8.42 12.20
C GLY A 36 0.85 7.22 12.03
N GLU A 37 0.28 6.07 11.70
CA GLU A 37 0.99 4.81 11.46
C GLU A 37 1.06 4.54 9.95
N GLU A 38 1.65 5.46 9.18
CA GLU A 38 1.72 5.37 7.71
C GLU A 38 2.47 4.12 7.21
N GLU A 39 3.59 3.76 7.85
CA GLU A 39 4.37 2.57 7.49
C GLU A 39 3.53 1.30 7.66
N LEU A 40 2.79 1.18 8.75
CA LEU A 40 1.92 0.04 9.04
C LEU A 40 0.67 0.03 8.14
N ALA A 41 0.12 1.20 7.82
CA ALA A 41 -1.00 1.31 6.87
C ALA A 41 -0.61 0.75 5.49
N PHE A 42 0.57 1.13 5.00
CA PHE A 42 1.12 0.62 3.75
C PHE A 42 1.43 -0.88 3.82
N ASP A 43 2.07 -1.34 4.89
CA ASP A 43 2.38 -2.76 5.08
C ASP A 43 1.12 -3.65 5.12
N THR A 44 0.07 -3.15 5.77
CA THR A 44 -1.25 -3.81 5.81
C THR A 44 -1.82 -3.95 4.40
N MET A 45 -1.78 -2.88 3.59
CA MET A 45 -2.25 -2.96 2.20
C MET A 45 -1.50 -4.03 1.40
N CYS A 46 -0.17 -4.00 1.45
CA CYS A 46 0.66 -4.94 0.70
C CYS A 46 0.45 -6.39 1.15
N SER A 47 0.31 -6.61 2.46
CA SER A 47 0.07 -7.94 3.02
C SER A 47 -1.26 -8.50 2.51
N TRP A 48 -2.34 -7.72 2.55
CA TRP A 48 -3.64 -8.17 2.04
C TRP A 48 -3.66 -8.40 0.53
N ILE A 49 -3.00 -7.53 -0.25
CA ILE A 49 -2.84 -7.75 -1.70
C ILE A 49 -2.18 -9.11 -1.95
N TYR A 50 -1.14 -9.45 -1.17
CA TYR A 50 -0.45 -10.74 -1.29
C TYR A 50 -1.28 -11.93 -0.82
N GLU A 51 -1.83 -11.86 0.38
CA GLU A 51 -2.55 -12.95 1.03
C GLU A 51 -3.80 -13.36 0.23
N ASP A 52 -4.51 -12.40 -0.33
CA ASP A 52 -5.68 -12.65 -1.18
C ASP A 52 -5.31 -12.92 -2.65
N SER A 53 -4.02 -12.94 -2.98
CA SER A 53 -3.50 -13.16 -4.34
C SER A 53 -4.14 -12.20 -5.36
N LEU A 54 -4.27 -10.92 -4.99
CA LEU A 54 -4.94 -9.92 -5.81
C LEU A 54 -4.04 -9.50 -6.97
N PRO A 55 -4.47 -9.67 -8.23
CA PRO A 55 -3.66 -9.29 -9.38
C PRO A 55 -3.49 -7.78 -9.45
N ILE A 56 -2.28 -7.34 -9.78
CA ILE A 56 -1.93 -5.92 -9.93
C ILE A 56 -1.23 -5.65 -11.26
N SER A 57 -1.38 -4.44 -11.79
CA SER A 57 -0.63 -4.05 -13.00
C SER A 57 0.84 -3.74 -12.67
N SER A 58 1.73 -3.87 -13.66
CA SER A 58 3.15 -3.50 -13.51
C SER A 58 3.33 -2.04 -13.08
N ASN A 59 2.50 -1.12 -13.60
CA ASN A 59 2.53 0.29 -13.22
C ASN A 59 2.19 0.49 -11.74
N TYR A 60 1.16 -0.21 -11.25
CA TYR A 60 0.76 -0.13 -9.85
C TYR A 60 1.86 -0.71 -8.95
N TYR A 61 2.44 -1.85 -9.33
CA TYR A 61 3.56 -2.45 -8.61
C TYR A 61 4.78 -1.51 -8.52
N GLU A 62 5.19 -0.87 -9.62
CA GLU A 62 6.30 0.10 -9.61
C GLU A 62 6.04 1.25 -8.62
N ARG A 63 4.80 1.73 -8.54
CA ARG A 63 4.41 2.79 -7.59
C ARG A 63 4.43 2.30 -6.14
N LEU A 64 4.03 1.05 -5.88
CA LEU A 64 4.19 0.44 -4.55
C LEU A 64 5.67 0.37 -4.15
N VAL A 65 6.54 -0.09 -5.06
CA VAL A 65 7.98 -0.19 -4.80
C VAL A 65 8.57 1.18 -4.47
N VAL A 66 8.23 2.22 -5.23
CA VAL A 66 8.68 3.59 -4.93
C VAL A 66 8.17 4.06 -3.56
N ALA A 67 6.90 3.82 -3.24
CA ALA A 67 6.34 4.20 -1.95
C ALA A 67 7.02 3.47 -0.78
N ALA A 68 7.34 2.19 -0.95
CA ALA A 68 8.05 1.39 0.04
C ALA A 68 9.46 1.96 0.33
N GLN A 69 10.14 2.51 -0.67
CA GLN A 69 11.43 3.19 -0.47
C GLN A 69 11.26 4.51 0.32
N GLU A 70 10.25 5.31 -0.01
CA GLU A 70 9.95 6.58 0.67
C GLU A 70 9.55 6.39 2.15
N LEU A 71 8.86 5.28 2.43
CA LEU A 71 8.42 4.85 3.76
C LEU A 71 9.51 4.10 4.54
N GLY A 72 10.59 3.64 3.89
CA GLY A 72 11.61 2.82 4.53
C GLY A 72 11.19 1.38 4.81
N THR A 73 10.19 0.87 4.09
CA THR A 73 9.60 -0.46 4.23
C THR A 73 9.72 -1.31 2.94
N PRO A 74 10.90 -1.42 2.30
CA PRO A 74 11.04 -2.12 1.00
C PRO A 74 10.62 -3.59 1.01
N LYS A 75 10.57 -4.22 2.20
CA LYS A 75 10.14 -5.61 2.37
C LYS A 75 8.64 -5.81 2.13
N SER A 76 7.82 -4.79 2.34
CA SER A 76 6.36 -4.90 2.16
C SER A 76 5.98 -5.24 0.72
N THR A 77 6.83 -4.91 -0.27
CA THR A 77 6.58 -5.18 -1.69
C THR A 77 7.32 -6.40 -2.23
N GLU A 78 8.17 -7.07 -1.44
CA GLU A 78 9.15 -8.07 -1.92
C GLU A 78 8.53 -9.26 -2.66
N ARG A 79 7.27 -9.60 -2.39
CA ARG A 79 6.56 -10.74 -3.00
C ARG A 79 5.44 -10.33 -3.95
N LEU A 80 5.21 -9.04 -4.12
CA LEU A 80 4.09 -8.55 -4.93
C LEU A 80 4.37 -8.65 -6.43
N ASP A 81 5.62 -8.84 -6.83
CA ASP A 81 5.99 -9.14 -8.22
C ASP A 81 5.37 -10.44 -8.73
N GLU A 82 5.13 -11.42 -7.84
CA GLU A 82 4.44 -12.68 -8.14
C GLU A 82 3.01 -12.47 -8.66
N LEU A 83 2.40 -11.31 -8.36
CA LEU A 83 1.00 -10.98 -8.66
C LEU A 83 0.85 -10.03 -9.85
N VAL A 84 1.95 -9.65 -10.49
CA VAL A 84 1.94 -8.69 -11.59
C VAL A 84 1.36 -9.34 -12.85
N GLU A 85 0.24 -8.81 -13.33
CA GLU A 85 -0.38 -9.18 -14.58
C GLU A 85 -0.20 -8.07 -15.62
N GLY A 86 0.36 -8.41 -16.78
CA GLY A 86 0.68 -7.46 -17.86
C GLY A 86 1.75 -7.95 -18.81
#